data_AF-A0A346PAE2-F1
#
_entry.id   AF-A0A346PAE2-F1
#
_cell.length_a   1.000
_cell.length_b   1.000
_cell.length_c   1.000
_cell.angle_alpha   90.00
_cell.angle_beta   90.00
_cell.angle_gamma   90.00
#
_symmetry.space_group_name_H-M   'P 1'
#
loop_
_entity.id
_entity.type
_entity.pdbx_description
1 polymer ?
#
loop_
_entity_poly.entity_id
_entity_poly.type
_entity_poly.pdbx_seq_one_letter_code
_entity_poly.pdbx_strand_id
1 'polypeptide(L)' 'MPECEYCDATISDEDAYLTHLGSEHADELGGIDRRRVADHGSLNESDDAPSPTMAYVFFAMFAFFTAAMIWYLVFVGI' A
#
# COMPACT_ATOMS: atom_id res chain seq x y z
N MET A 1 10.58 12.68 -22.90
CA MET A 1 9.84 11.48 -22.49
C MET A 1 10.84 10.36 -22.34
N PRO A 2 11.19 9.96 -21.11
CA PRO A 2 11.85 8.69 -20.88
C PRO A 2 10.91 7.54 -21.31
N GLU A 3 11.49 6.55 -21.98
CA GLU A 3 10.84 5.27 -22.26
C GLU A 3 11.17 4.29 -21.15
N CYS A 4 10.21 3.42 -20.79
CA CYS A 4 10.46 2.42 -19.77
C CYS A 4 11.36 1.31 -20.31
N GLU A 5 12.51 1.08 -19.68
CA GLU A 5 13.48 0.07 -20.12
C GLU A 5 12.97 -1.38 -20.00
N TYR A 6 11.87 -1.61 -19.27
CA TYR A 6 11.29 -2.93 -19.03
C TYR A 6 10.10 -3.27 -19.94
N CYS A 7 9.34 -2.28 -20.41
CA CYS A 7 8.11 -2.48 -21.17
C CYS A 7 7.89 -1.50 -22.33
N ASP A 8 8.88 -0.66 -22.64
CA ASP A 8 8.85 0.36 -23.69
C ASP A 8 7.68 1.37 -23.56
N ALA A 9 7.07 1.45 -22.37
CA ALA A 9 6.01 2.42 -22.11
C ALA A 9 6.58 3.85 -22.18
N THR A 10 5.90 4.73 -22.92
CA THR A 10 6.25 6.15 -22.96
C THR A 10 5.75 6.83 -21.69
N ILE A 11 6.67 7.32 -20.86
CA ILE A 11 6.32 7.98 -19.61
C ILE A 11 6.63 9.48 -19.71
N SER A 12 5.74 10.29 -19.15
CA SER A 12 5.77 11.74 -19.30
C SER A 12 6.89 12.39 -18.50
N ASP A 13 7.20 11.86 -17.32
CA ASP A 13 8.10 12.48 -16.34
C ASP A 13 8.88 11.42 -15.54
N GLU A 14 9.98 11.83 -14.91
CA GLU A 14 10.84 10.94 -14.12
C GLU A 14 10.13 10.44 -12.85
N ASP A 15 9.31 11.26 -12.21
CA ASP A 15 8.51 10.83 -11.05
C ASP A 15 7.47 9.76 -11.45
N ALA A 16 6.86 9.94 -12.62
CA ALA A 16 5.93 8.95 -13.17
C ALA A 16 6.65 7.65 -13.57
N TYR A 17 7.92 7.74 -13.97
CA TYR A 17 8.75 6.59 -14.33
C TYR A 17 9.07 5.74 -13.10
N LEU A 18 9.51 6.36 -12.01
CA LEU A 18 9.80 5.67 -10.75
C LEU A 18 8.53 5.06 -10.13
N THR A 19 7.40 5.78 -10.22
CA THR A 19 6.09 5.27 -9.80
C THR A 19 5.69 4.01 -10.58
N HIS A 20 5.82 4.03 -11.91
CA HIS A 20 5.51 2.88 -12.77
C HIS A 20 6.43 1.68 -12.49
N LEU A 21 7.73 1.92 -12.29
CA LEU A 21 8.69 0.86 -11.92
C LEU A 21 8.30 0.16 -10.62
N GLY A 22 7.88 0.92 -9.60
CA GLY A 22 7.48 0.37 -8.31
C GLY A 22 6.08 -0.26 -8.28
N SER A 23 5.23 0.03 -9.27
CA SER A 23 3.88 -0.57 -9.38
C SER A 23 3.81 -1.78 -10.30
N GLU A 24 4.47 -1.73 -11.46
CA GLU A 24 4.36 -2.79 -12.48
C GLU A 24 5.58 -3.71 -12.54
N HIS A 25 6.76 -3.24 -12.08
CA HIS A 25 8.02 -3.97 -12.26
C HIS A 25 8.79 -4.22 -10.97
N ALA A 26 8.19 -4.03 -9.78
CA ALA A 26 8.88 -4.10 -8.48
C ALA A 26 9.71 -5.38 -8.27
N ASP A 27 9.20 -6.53 -8.75
CA ASP A 27 9.83 -7.84 -8.65
C ASP A 27 10.95 -8.08 -9.67
N GLU A 28 10.91 -7.32 -10.78
CA GLU A 28 11.86 -7.38 -11.89
C GLU A 28 13.01 -6.38 -11.72
N LEU A 29 12.91 -5.46 -10.74
CA LEU A 29 13.92 -4.45 -10.46
C LEU A 29 15.25 -5.07 -10.02
N GLY A 30 16.32 -4.67 -10.69
CA GLY A 30 17.69 -4.87 -10.21
C GLY A 30 17.95 -4.15 -8.88
N GLY A 31 19.01 -4.54 -8.17
CA GLY A 31 19.31 -3.98 -6.84
C GLY A 31 19.55 -2.46 -6.81
N ILE A 32 19.97 -1.86 -7.92
CA ILE A 32 20.13 -0.40 -8.06
C ILE A 32 18.77 0.27 -8.26
N ASP A 33 17.96 -0.23 -9.17
CA ASP A 33 16.65 0.35 -9.48
C ASP A 33 15.69 0.22 -8.30
N ARG A 34 15.71 -0.92 -7.61
CA ARG A 34 14.97 -1.11 -6.36
C ARG A 34 15.32 -0.03 -5.33
N ARG A 35 16.60 0.32 -5.18
CA ARG A 35 17.01 1.36 -4.22
C ARG A 35 16.53 2.75 -4.65
N ARG A 36 16.51 3.05 -5.96
CA ARG A 36 15.96 4.31 -6.49
C ARG A 36 14.46 4.44 -6.26
N VAL A 37 13.72 3.37 -6.53
CA VAL A 37 12.26 3.32 -6.34
C VAL A 37 11.91 3.33 -4.84
N ALA A 38 12.73 2.71 -3.99
CA ALA A 38 12.61 2.79 -2.52
C ALA A 38 12.79 4.22 -2.01
N ASP A 39 13.84 4.92 -2.48
CA ASP A 39 14.14 6.30 -2.09
C ASP A 39 13.04 7.27 -2.55
N HIS A 40 12.39 6.95 -3.66
CA HIS A 40 11.21 7.67 -4.18
C HIS A 40 9.91 7.37 -3.42
N GLY A 41 9.87 6.28 -2.64
CA GLY A 41 8.67 5.84 -1.93
C GLY A 41 7.62 5.19 -2.83
N SER A 42 8.00 4.78 -4.04
CA SER A 42 7.13 4.12 -5.02
C SER A 42 7.19 2.59 -4.97
N LEU A 43 8.09 2.02 -4.16
CA LEU A 43 8.02 0.59 -3.87
C LEU A 43 6.70 0.33 -3.16
N ASN A 44 5.86 -0.51 -3.76
CA ASN A 44 4.79 -1.19 -3.03
C ASN A 44 5.41 -2.24 -2.09
N GLU A 45 6.36 -1.83 -1.24
CA GLU A 45 6.56 -2.48 0.04
C GLU A 45 5.23 -2.35 0.75
N SER A 46 4.54 -3.47 0.91
CA SER A 46 3.25 -3.55 1.57
C SER A 46 3.36 -3.31 3.08
N ASP A 47 4.32 -2.49 3.52
CA ASP A 47 4.57 -2.10 4.90
C ASP A 47 4.66 -0.57 5.01
N ASP A 48 3.75 -0.01 5.82
CA ASP A 48 3.79 1.32 6.43
C ASP A 48 3.39 2.58 5.63
N ALA A 49 2.29 2.50 4.91
CA ALA A 49 1.31 3.59 4.97
C ALA A 49 -0.10 3.00 5.07
N PRO A 50 -0.74 2.98 6.26
CA PRO A 50 -2.13 2.58 6.33
C PRO A 50 -2.91 3.57 5.47
N SER A 51 -3.40 3.09 4.33
CA SER A 51 -4.38 3.83 3.55
C SER A 51 -5.46 4.30 4.52
N PRO A 52 -5.91 5.57 4.44
CA PRO A 52 -6.90 6.10 5.39
C PRO A 52 -8.14 5.21 5.43
N THR A 53 -8.46 4.55 4.31
CA THR A 53 -9.49 3.51 4.20
C THR A 53 -9.22 2.28 5.08
N MET A 54 -8.00 1.73 5.11
CA MET A 54 -7.66 0.62 6.00
C MET A 54 -7.79 1.01 7.48
N ALA A 55 -7.35 2.21 7.85
CA ALA A 55 -7.52 2.69 9.23
C ALA A 55 -9.01 2.72 9.64
N TYR A 56 -9.89 3.24 8.77
CA TYR A 56 -11.34 3.24 9.04
C TYR A 56 -11.91 1.84 9.18
N VAL A 57 -11.48 0.87 8.34
CA VAL A 57 -11.95 -0.52 8.41
C VAL A 57 -11.53 -1.17 9.73
N PHE A 58 -10.28 -0.98 10.17
CA PHE A 58 -9.81 -1.50 11.45
C PHE A 58 -10.56 -0.91 12.64
N PHE A 59 -10.76 0.41 12.66
CA PHE A 59 -11.53 1.07 13.72
C PHE A 59 -12.99 0.60 13.74
N ALA A 60 -13.62 0.47 12.57
CA ALA A 60 -15.00 -0.01 12.46
C ALA A 60 -15.13 -1.46 12.96
N MET A 61 -14.21 -2.34 12.58
CA MET A 61 -14.19 -3.73 13.01
C MET A 61 -13.99 -3.84 14.52
N PHE A 62 -13.01 -3.12 15.08
CA PHE A 62 -12.74 -3.12 16.51
C PHE A 62 -13.93 -2.58 17.32
N ALA A 63 -14.54 -1.48 16.87
CA ALA A 63 -15.74 -0.92 17.48
C ALA A 63 -16.92 -1.91 17.46
N PHE A 64 -17.08 -2.65 16.36
CA PHE A 64 -18.12 -3.67 16.25
C PHE A 64 -17.92 -4.82 17.24
N PHE A 65 -16.70 -5.39 17.31
CA PHE A 65 -16.41 -6.49 18.22
C PHE A 65 -16.51 -6.08 19.69
N THR A 66 -16.04 -4.89 20.04
CA THR A 66 -16.18 -4.37 21.41
C THR A 66 -17.64 -4.15 21.78
N ALA A 67 -18.45 -3.56 20.89
CA ALA A 67 -19.88 -3.40 21.12
C ALA A 67 -20.61 -4.74 21.27
N ALA A 68 -20.30 -5.72 20.42
CA ALA A 68 -20.87 -7.06 20.48
C ALA A 68 -20.50 -7.80 21.78
N MET A 69 -19.24 -7.69 22.23
CA MET A 69 -18.79 -8.25 23.50
C MET A 69 -19.53 -7.62 24.68
N ILE A 70 -19.64 -6.29 24.73
CA ILE A 70 -20.37 -5.58 25.79
C ILE A 70 -21.84 -6.03 25.81
N TRP A 71 -22.48 -6.09 24.65
CA TRP A 71 -23.86 -6.56 24.52
C TRP A 71 -24.04 -7.98 25.06
N TYR A 72 -23.14 -8.90 24.67
CA TYR A 72 -23.16 -10.28 25.15
C TYR A 72 -23.05 -10.37 26.67
N LEU A 73 -22.10 -9.63 27.27
CA LEU A 73 -21.92 -9.61 28.73
C LEU A 73 -23.17 -9.09 29.46
N VAL A 74 -23.87 -8.11 28.89
CA VAL A 74 -25.06 -7.51 29.51
C VAL A 74 -26.30 -8.40 29.37
N PHE A 75 -26.50 -9.04 28.23
CA PHE A 75 -27.76 -9.76 27.93
C PHE A 75 -27.69 -11.28 28.13
N VAL A 76 -26.51 -11.88 28.02
CA VAL A 76 -26.33 -13.33 28.13
C VAL A 76 -25.56 -13.71 29.40
N GLY A 77 -24.72 -12.80 29.91
CA GLY A 77 -23.91 -13.03 31.12
C GLY A 77 -24.59 -12.71 32.46
N ILE A 78 -25.80 -12.11 32.44
CA ILE A 78 -26.56 -11.73 33.65
C ILE A 78 -27.75 -12.66 33.90
#